data_AF-A0A376KM20-F1
#
_entry.id   AF-A0A376KM20-F1
#
_cell.length_a   1.000
_cell.length_b   1.000
_cell.length_c   1.000
_cell.angle_alpha   90.00
_cell.angle_beta   90.00
_cell.angle_gamma   90.00
#
_symmetry.space_group_name_H-M   'P 1'
#
loop_
_entity.id
_entity.type
_entity.pdbx_description
1 polymer ?
#
loop_
_entity_poly.entity_id
_entity_poly.type
_entity_poly.pdbx_seq_one_letter_code
_entity_poly.pdbx_strand_id
1 'polypeptide(L)'
;MKAMDKAFTRVDETFEAIRDSLNQQAINNIARKLAQDLRRAQQARIRSQKAPDGTAWTPHRRHVTRIQERIRFIWNNEARTLKKLASRHGEIRANHHRVG
;
A
#
# COMPACT_ATOMS: atom_id res chain seq x y z
N MET A 1 0.33 42.31 -3.55
CA MET A 1 0.97 41.15 -4.22
C MET A 1 2.44 41.36 -4.60
N LYS A 2 2.90 42.55 -5.04
CA LYS A 2 4.30 42.77 -5.50
C LYS A 2 5.44 42.69 -4.46
N ALA A 3 5.16 42.75 -3.15
CA ALA A 3 6.20 42.73 -2.11
C ALA A 3 6.61 41.31 -1.70
N MET A 4 5.69 40.34 -1.77
CA MET A 4 5.97 38.94 -1.45
C MET A 4 6.89 38.32 -2.50
N ASP A 5 6.64 38.59 -3.79
CA ASP A 5 7.50 38.13 -4.89
C ASP A 5 8.95 38.58 -4.71
N LYS A 6 9.19 39.86 -4.36
CA LYS A 6 10.55 40.38 -4.11
C LYS A 6 11.26 39.73 -2.93
N ALA A 7 10.52 39.34 -1.90
CA ALA A 7 11.08 38.63 -0.75
C ALA A 7 11.52 37.21 -1.14
N PHE A 8 10.73 36.52 -1.97
CA PHE A 8 11.10 35.22 -2.51
C PHE A 8 12.28 35.31 -3.50
N THR A 9 12.32 36.33 -4.37
CA THR A 9 13.46 36.52 -5.29
C THR A 9 14.77 36.72 -4.54
N ARG A 10 14.76 37.51 -3.46
CA ARG A 10 15.95 37.75 -2.63
C ARG A 10 16.39 36.49 -1.88
N VAL A 11 15.45 35.64 -1.46
CA VAL A 11 15.76 34.34 -0.86
C VAL A 11 16.39 33.41 -1.89
N ASP A 12 15.85 33.35 -3.11
CA ASP A 12 16.40 32.53 -4.19
C ASP A 12 17.81 33.00 -4.60
N GLU A 13 18.04 34.31 -4.73
CA GLU A 13 19.36 34.88 -5.00
C GLU A 13 20.39 34.53 -3.91
N THR A 14 19.99 34.55 -2.63
CA THR A 14 20.87 34.13 -1.53
C THR A 14 21.13 32.62 -1.55
N PHE A 15 20.15 31.82 -1.97
CA PHE A 15 20.31 30.37 -2.10
C PHE A 15 21.25 30.01 -3.24
N GLU A 16 21.17 30.70 -4.37
CA GLU A 16 22.09 30.51 -5.50
C GLU A 16 23.52 30.94 -5.13
N ALA A 17 23.71 32.06 -4.44
CA ALA A 17 25.02 32.47 -3.94
C ALA A 17 25.63 31.46 -2.94
N ILE A 18 24.80 30.86 -2.08
CA ILE A 18 25.22 29.79 -1.18
C ILE A 18 25.55 28.52 -1.97
N ARG A 19 24.72 28.14 -2.96
CA ARG A 19 24.96 26.99 -3.84
C ARG A 19 26.28 27.11 -4.59
N ASP A 20 26.58 28.27 -5.16
CA ASP A 20 27.83 28.52 -5.88
C ASP A 20 29.06 28.46 -4.96
N SER A 21 28.88 28.81 -3.68
CA SER A 21 29.92 28.69 -2.65
C SER A 21 30.10 27.27 -2.10
N LEU A 22 29.16 26.35 -2.36
CA LEU A 22 29.18 24.99 -1.84
C LEU A 22 29.94 24.05 -2.77
N ASN A 23 31.05 23.48 -2.28
CA ASN A 23 31.73 22.35 -2.92
C ASN A 23 30.72 21.19 -3.16
N GLN A 24 30.88 20.43 -4.24
CA GLN A 24 30.13 19.21 -4.58
C GLN A 24 29.86 18.29 -3.39
N GLN A 25 30.80 18.16 -2.44
CA GLN A 25 30.61 17.38 -1.22
C GLN A 25 29.44 17.90 -0.35
N ALA A 26 29.32 19.21 -0.23
CA ALA A 26 28.27 19.84 0.57
C ALA A 26 26.90 19.74 -0.12
N ILE A 27 26.86 19.89 -1.44
CA ILE A 27 25.65 19.61 -2.26
C ILE A 27 25.18 18.17 -2.06
N ASN A 28 26.09 17.20 -2.14
CA ASN A 28 25.78 15.78 -1.94
C ASN A 28 25.25 15.51 -0.51
N ASN A 29 25.78 16.18 0.50
CA ASN A 29 25.31 16.05 1.87
C ASN A 29 23.89 16.60 2.05
N ILE A 30 23.58 17.76 1.46
CA ILE A 30 22.25 18.36 1.50
C ILE A 30 21.24 17.48 0.76
N ALA A 31 21.56 17.02 -0.45
CA ALA A 31 20.71 16.13 -1.23
C ALA A 31 20.40 14.83 -0.48
N ARG A 32 21.41 14.25 0.20
CA ARG A 32 21.23 13.06 1.02
C ARG A 32 20.27 13.31 2.18
N LYS A 33 20.42 14.44 2.89
CA LYS A 33 19.55 14.80 4.01
C LYS A 33 18.11 15.05 3.55
N LEU A 34 17.92 15.77 2.45
CA LEU A 34 16.62 16.00 1.84
C LEU A 34 15.93 14.68 1.46
N ALA A 35 16.66 13.76 0.81
CA ALA A 35 16.14 12.45 0.45
C ALA A 35 15.72 11.62 1.67
N GLN A 36 16.50 11.69 2.76
CA GLN A 36 16.17 11.03 4.03
C GLN A 36 14.89 11.60 4.65
N ASP A 37 14.76 12.91 4.70
CA ASP A 37 13.59 13.59 5.28
C ASP A 37 12.33 13.33 4.44
N LEU A 38 12.43 13.38 3.11
CA LEU A 38 11.34 13.00 2.21
C LEU A 38 10.91 11.54 2.42
N ARG A 39 11.87 10.62 2.55
CA ARG A 39 11.58 9.21 2.80
C ARG A 39 10.89 9.00 4.15
N ARG A 40 11.30 9.72 5.20
CA ARG A 40 10.65 9.68 6.52
C ARG A 40 9.21 10.19 6.45
N ALA A 41 8.99 11.34 5.81
CA ALA A 41 7.66 11.92 5.61
C ALA A 41 6.75 10.95 4.83
N GLN A 42 7.25 10.37 3.74
CA GLN A 42 6.51 9.40 2.95
C GLN A 42 6.18 8.12 3.73
N GLN A 43 7.11 7.60 4.54
CA GLN A 43 6.84 6.46 5.42
C GLN A 43 5.76 6.79 6.45
N ALA A 44 5.81 7.98 7.06
CA ALA A 44 4.77 8.44 7.99
C ALA A 44 3.40 8.51 7.30
N ARG A 45 3.35 9.04 6.06
CA ARG A 45 2.12 9.07 5.25
C ARG A 45 1.58 7.66 4.97
N ILE A 46 2.43 6.73 4.54
CA ILE A 46 2.04 5.32 4.28
C ILE A 46 1.50 4.67 5.57
N ARG A 47 2.18 4.85 6.71
CA ARG A 47 1.74 4.31 8.00
C ARG A 47 0.41 4.91 8.45
N SER A 48 0.18 6.19 8.16
CA SER A 48 -1.05 6.88 8.56
C SER A 48 -2.29 6.40 7.81
N GLN A 49 -2.14 5.69 6.68
CA GLN A 49 -3.24 5.19 5.86
C GLN A 49 -4.30 6.28 5.64
N LYS A 50 -3.89 7.41 5.05
CA LYS A 50 -4.78 8.52 4.70
C LYS A 50 -4.94 8.60 3.18
N ALA A 51 -6.16 8.90 2.74
CA ALA A 51 -6.46 9.21 1.35
C ALA A 51 -5.88 10.59 0.96
N PRO A 52 -5.75 10.90 -0.34
CA PRO A 52 -5.20 12.18 -0.83
C PRO A 52 -5.98 13.41 -0.34
N ASP A 53 -7.26 13.25 -0.06
CA ASP A 53 -8.17 14.25 0.51
C ASP A 53 -8.04 14.40 2.05
N GLY A 54 -7.15 13.63 2.67
CA GLY A 54 -6.88 13.66 4.11
C GLY A 54 -7.81 12.79 4.96
N THR A 55 -8.82 12.15 4.35
CA THR A 55 -9.73 11.23 5.04
C THR A 55 -9.03 9.90 5.39
N ALA A 56 -9.60 9.13 6.31
CA ALA A 56 -9.08 7.81 6.64
C ALA A 56 -9.18 6.88 5.41
N TRP A 57 -8.10 6.16 5.10
CA TRP A 57 -8.11 5.19 4.01
C TRP A 57 -9.10 4.07 4.31
N THR A 58 -10.10 3.91 3.44
CA THR A 58 -11.06 2.81 3.56
C THR A 58 -10.39 1.51 3.10
N PRO A 59 -10.16 0.53 4.00
CA PRO A 59 -9.63 -0.76 3.58
C PRO A 59 -10.60 -1.42 2.60
N HIS A 60 -10.06 -2.06 1.57
CA HIS A 60 -10.89 -2.77 0.59
C HIS A 60 -11.70 -3.87 1.30
N ARG A 61 -13.02 -3.88 1.10
CA ARG A 61 -13.91 -4.87 1.71
C ARG A 61 -13.57 -6.25 1.15
N ARG A 62 -13.02 -7.13 2.00
CA ARG A 62 -12.76 -8.52 1.63
C ARG A 62 -14.09 -9.19 1.26
N HIS A 63 -14.30 -9.50 -0.01
CA HIS A 63 -15.43 -10.31 -0.44
C HIS A 63 -15.15 -11.76 -0.03
N VAL A 64 -15.69 -12.18 1.11
CA VAL A 64 -15.69 -13.59 1.50
C VAL A 64 -16.84 -14.24 0.74
N THR A 65 -16.55 -14.79 -0.44
CA THR A 65 -17.50 -15.67 -1.13
C THR A 65 -17.62 -16.94 -0.31
N ARG A 66 -18.61 -16.99 0.60
CA ARG A 66 -18.98 -18.24 1.26
C ARG A 66 -19.66 -19.09 0.21
N ILE A 67 -18.93 -20.06 -0.35
CA ILE A 67 -19.54 -21.14 -1.14
C ILE A 67 -20.41 -21.94 -0.14
N GLN A 68 -21.67 -21.55 -0.01
CA GLN A 68 -22.69 -22.32 0.73
C GLN A 68 -23.18 -23.52 -0.08
N GLU A 69 -22.84 -23.57 -1.37
CA GLU A 69 -23.25 -24.63 -2.25
C GLU A 69 -22.39 -25.87 -2.02
N ARG A 70 -23.09 -26.94 -1.64
CA ARG A 70 -22.56 -28.28 -1.51
C ARG A 70 -22.03 -28.70 -2.88
N ILE A 71 -20.71 -28.67 -3.07
CA ILE A 71 -20.08 -29.11 -4.32
C ILE A 71 -20.49 -30.57 -4.58
N ARG A 72 -21.23 -30.79 -5.68
CA ARG A 72 -21.58 -32.11 -6.21
C ARG A 72 -20.60 -32.49 -7.31
N PHE A 73 -20.16 -33.74 -7.31
CA PHE A 73 -19.25 -34.29 -8.31
C PHE A 73 -19.56 -35.76 -8.54
N ILE A 74 -19.11 -36.31 -9.67
CA ILE A 74 -19.24 -37.74 -9.98
C ILE A 74 -17.95 -38.44 -9.56
N TRP A 75 -18.08 -39.53 -8.81
CA TRP A 75 -16.96 -40.41 -8.43
C TRP A 75 -17.40 -41.86 -8.46
N ASN A 76 -16.64 -42.72 -9.14
CA ASN A 76 -17.00 -44.12 -9.39
C ASN A 76 -18.44 -44.28 -9.94
N ASN A 77 -18.78 -43.50 -10.96
CA ASN A 77 -20.13 -43.47 -11.57
C ASN A 77 -21.29 -43.10 -10.65
N GLU A 78 -21.01 -42.52 -9.48
CA GLU A 78 -22.04 -42.11 -8.52
C GLU A 78 -21.97 -40.61 -8.23
N ALA A 79 -23.14 -39.99 -8.07
CA ALA A 79 -23.24 -38.60 -7.63
C ALA A 79 -22.89 -38.51 -6.13
N ARG A 80 -21.88 -37.69 -5.80
CA ARG A 80 -21.39 -37.49 -4.44
C ARG A 80 -21.35 -36.02 -4.08
N THR A 81 -21.50 -35.73 -2.78
CA THR A 81 -21.51 -34.37 -2.26
C THR A 81 -20.44 -34.17 -1.19
N LEU A 82 -19.67 -33.07 -1.28
CA LEU A 82 -18.72 -32.67 -0.24
C LEU A 82 -19.45 -32.26 1.04
N LYS A 83 -19.12 -32.90 2.18
CA LYS A 83 -19.81 -32.71 3.47
C LYS A 83 -19.31 -31.46 4.21
N LYS A 84 -18.02 -31.13 4.10
CA LYS A 84 -17.40 -29.91 4.62
C LYS A 84 -16.18 -29.57 3.77
N LEU A 85 -16.17 -28.39 3.16
CA LEU A 85 -14.94 -27.78 2.67
C LEU A 85 -14.40 -26.91 3.81
N ALA A 86 -13.38 -27.39 4.51
CA ALA A 86 -12.73 -26.61 5.56
C ALA A 86 -11.23 -26.56 5.27
N SER A 87 -10.72 -25.38 4.90
CA SER A 87 -9.28 -25.13 4.87
C SER A 87 -8.80 -24.93 6.30
N ARG A 88 -8.00 -25.87 6.82
CA ARG A 88 -7.15 -25.64 7.98
C ARG A 88 -5.72 -25.57 7.47
N HIS A 89 -5.07 -24.42 7.61
CA HIS A 89 -3.66 -24.21 7.26
C HIS A 89 -3.27 -24.51 5.80
N GLY A 90 -4.13 -24.23 4.82
CA GLY A 90 -3.81 -24.44 3.40
C GLY A 90 -3.95 -25.89 2.90
N GLU A 91 -4.18 -26.85 3.78
CA GLU A 91 -4.57 -28.22 3.40
C GLU A 91 -6.09 -28.33 3.25
N ILE A 92 -6.54 -28.86 2.12
CA ILE A 92 -7.94 -29.20 1.87
C ILE A 92 -8.12 -30.70 2.10
N ARG A 93 -8.75 -31.07 3.21
CA ARG A 93 -9.18 -32.46 3.47
C ARG A 93 -10.67 -32.57 3.18
N ALA A 94 -11.01 -33.31 2.12
CA ALA A 94 -12.37 -33.40 1.61
C ALA A 94 -13.02 -34.74 1.99
N ASN A 95 -14.06 -34.70 2.84
CA ASN A 95 -14.92 -35.85 3.11
C ASN A 95 -16.19 -35.75 2.24
N HIS A 96 -16.56 -36.83 1.57
CA HIS A 96 -17.74 -36.89 0.71
C HIS A 96 -18.72 -37.98 1.16
N HIS A 97 -20.00 -37.85 0.79
CA HIS A 97 -21.03 -38.88 0.98
C HIS A 97 -21.78 -39.12 -0.33
N ARG A 98 -22.29 -40.33 -0.51
CA ARG A 98 -23.15 -40.70 -1.64
C ARG A 98 -24.47 -39.92 -1.53
N VAL A 99 -24.94 -39.39 -2.65
CA VAL A 99 -26.30 -38.86 -2.78
C VAL A 99 -27.18 -40.02 -3.23
N GLY A 100 -28.29 -40.25 -2.51
CA GLY A 100 -29.25 -41.30 -2.82
C GLY A 100 -29.87 -41.15 -4.20
#